data_AF-A0A0G4MTR8-F1
#
_entry.id   AF-A0A0G4MTR8-F1
#
_cell.length_a   1.000
_cell.length_b   1.000
_cell.length_c   1.000
_cell.angle_alpha   90.00
_cell.angle_beta   90.00
_cell.angle_gamma   90.00
#
_symmetry.space_group_name_H-M   'P 1'
#
loop_
_entity.id
_entity.type
_entity.pdbx_description
1 polymer ?
#
loop_
_entity_poly.entity_id
_entity_poly.type
_entity_poly.pdbx_seq_one_letter_code
_entity_poly.pdbx_strand_id
1 'polypeptide(L)'
;WKRRAEVQKVALFIADEIHLLGGSMGYIYEVIVSRMHYIRMQTELPMRIVALSVSLANARDLGEWIDAKKHDIYNFSPHVRP
;
A
#
# COMPACT_ATOMS: atom_id res chain seq x y z
N TRP A 1 -6.92 16.34 -2.52
CA TRP A 1 -7.75 15.64 -1.53
C TRP A 1 -8.39 16.60 -0.52
N LYS A 2 -7.67 17.61 0.05
CA LYS A 2 -8.24 18.60 0.99
C LYS A 2 -9.54 19.30 0.52
N ARG A 3 -9.66 19.59 -0.78
CA ARG A 3 -10.87 20.21 -1.39
C ARG A 3 -11.81 19.19 -2.05
N ARG A 4 -11.53 17.89 -1.96
CA ARG A 4 -12.28 16.82 -2.63
C ARG A 4 -12.75 15.81 -1.59
N ALA A 5 -13.97 15.98 -1.10
CA ALA A 5 -14.57 15.12 -0.08
C ALA A 5 -14.61 13.64 -0.51
N GLU A 6 -14.86 13.35 -1.79
CA GLU A 6 -14.94 11.97 -2.29
C GLU A 6 -13.63 11.19 -2.09
N VAL A 7 -12.48 11.84 -2.18
CA VAL A 7 -11.19 11.18 -1.92
C VAL A 7 -11.01 10.86 -0.44
N GLN A 8 -11.55 11.68 0.46
CA GLN A 8 -11.49 11.46 1.90
C GLN A 8 -12.44 10.34 2.36
N LYS A 9 -13.52 10.10 1.62
CA LYS A 9 -14.52 9.04 1.89
C LYS A 9 -14.07 7.65 1.45
N VAL A 10 -12.93 7.53 0.77
CA VAL A 10 -12.41 6.23 0.34
C VAL A 10 -12.13 5.36 1.57
N ALA A 11 -12.86 4.25 1.70
CA ALA A 11 -12.72 3.31 2.82
C ALA A 11 -11.76 2.14 2.51
N LEU A 12 -11.47 1.90 1.23
CA LEU A 12 -10.58 0.82 0.78
C LEU A 12 -9.68 1.34 -0.34
N PHE A 13 -8.37 1.16 -0.17
CA PHE A 13 -7.36 1.46 -1.18
C PHE A 13 -6.53 0.19 -1.45
N ILE A 14 -6.55 -0.27 -2.70
CA ILE A 14 -5.80 -1.44 -3.14
C ILE A 14 -4.63 -0.95 -4.00
N ALA A 15 -3.41 -1.22 -3.56
CA ALA A 15 -2.19 -0.98 -4.29
C ALA A 15 -1.71 -2.29 -4.90
N ASP A 16 -2.09 -2.54 -6.16
CA ASP A 16 -1.67 -3.73 -6.90
C ASP A 16 -0.23 -3.60 -7.44
N GLU A 17 0.46 -4.72 -7.60
CA GLU A 17 1.84 -4.77 -8.11
C GLU A 17 2.83 -3.82 -7.40
N ILE A 18 2.79 -3.73 -6.07
CA ILE A 18 3.59 -2.75 -5.30
C ILE A 18 5.11 -2.91 -5.45
N HIS A 19 5.59 -4.09 -5.88
CA HIS A 19 6.99 -4.31 -6.25
C HIS A 19 7.48 -3.42 -7.41
N LEU A 20 6.57 -2.83 -8.20
CA LEU A 20 6.90 -1.89 -9.27
C LEU A 20 7.38 -0.52 -8.77
N LEU A 21 7.39 -0.28 -7.45
CA LEU A 21 8.01 0.92 -6.87
C LEU A 21 9.48 1.12 -7.30
N GLY A 22 10.21 0.03 -7.53
CA GLY A 22 11.59 0.10 -8.05
C GLY A 22 11.70 0.24 -9.57
N GLY A 23 10.57 0.25 -10.28
CA GLY A 23 10.50 0.28 -11.74
C GLY A 23 10.43 1.69 -12.33
N SER A 24 10.26 1.75 -13.66
CA SER A 24 10.00 3.00 -14.37
C SER A 24 8.72 3.65 -13.82
N MET A 25 8.79 4.94 -13.49
CA MET A 25 7.70 5.71 -12.86
C MET A 25 7.27 5.22 -11.47
N GLY A 26 8.05 4.36 -10.81
CA GLY A 26 7.75 3.87 -9.46
C GLY A 26 7.61 4.98 -8.42
N TYR A 27 8.34 6.08 -8.58
CA TYR A 27 8.23 7.27 -7.74
C TYR A 27 6.83 7.90 -7.76
N ILE A 28 6.10 7.83 -8.88
CA ILE A 28 4.72 8.33 -8.97
C ILE A 28 3.83 7.44 -8.10
N TYR A 29 4.04 6.12 -8.19
CA TYR A 29 3.24 5.17 -7.44
C TYR A 29 3.49 5.31 -5.93
N GLU A 30 4.76 5.46 -5.53
CA GLU A 30 5.18 5.74 -4.16
C GLU A 30 4.47 6.96 -3.57
N VAL A 31 4.40 8.05 -4.35
CA VAL A 31 3.72 9.29 -3.97
C VAL A 31 2.22 9.07 -3.78
N ILE A 32 1.57 8.26 -4.62
CA ILE A 32 0.14 7.97 -4.51
C ILE A 32 -0.14 7.15 -3.25
N VAL A 33 0.59 6.05 -3.01
CA VAL A 33 0.42 5.18 -1.84
C VAL A 33 0.69 5.97 -0.55
N SER A 34 1.81 6.71 -0.50
CA SER A 34 2.15 7.57 0.65
C SER A 34 1.08 8.62 0.92
N ARG A 35 0.49 9.19 -0.14
CA ARG A 35 -0.57 10.19 0.00
C ARG A 35 -1.87 9.59 0.51
N MET A 36 -2.26 8.39 0.06
CA MET A 36 -3.45 7.72 0.58
C MET A 36 -3.26 7.34 2.06
N HIS A 37 -2.07 6.84 2.41
CA HIS A 37 -1.71 6.60 3.80
C HIS A 37 -1.74 7.88 4.66
N TYR A 38 -1.19 8.99 4.15
CA TYR A 38 -1.25 10.29 4.84
C TYR A 38 -2.68 10.82 5.00
N ILE A 39 -3.55 10.63 4.00
CA ILE A 39 -4.96 11.01 4.10
C ILE A 39 -5.63 10.24 5.23
N ARG A 40 -5.44 8.91 5.31
CA ARG A 40 -5.94 8.07 6.41
C ARG A 40 -5.51 8.63 7.78
N MET A 41 -4.22 8.93 7.92
CA MET A 41 -3.69 9.45 9.19
C MET A 41 -4.27 10.82 9.55
N GLN A 42 -4.45 11.70 8.57
CA GLN A 42 -4.91 13.08 8.82
C GLN A 42 -6.43 13.18 9.02
N THR A 43 -7.23 12.36 8.36
CA THR A 43 -8.69 12.39 8.51
C THR A 43 -9.19 11.56 9.70
N GLU A 44 -8.33 10.69 10.26
CA GLU A 44 -8.68 9.71 11.29
C GLU A 44 -9.85 8.78 10.88
N LEU A 45 -10.15 8.73 9.57
CA LEU A 45 -11.17 7.85 9.03
C LEU A 45 -10.57 6.45 8.78
N PRO A 46 -11.33 5.38 9.02
CA PRO A 46 -10.86 4.02 8.77
C PRO A 46 -10.76 3.76 7.26
N MET A 47 -9.56 3.91 6.70
CA MET A 47 -9.21 3.47 5.36
C MET A 47 -8.37 2.20 5.46
N ARG A 48 -8.84 1.11 4.87
CA ARG A 48 -8.07 -0.13 4.74
C ARG A 48 -7.14 -0.02 3.53
N ILE A 49 -5.85 -0.23 3.73
CA ILE A 49 -4.87 -0.33 2.66
C ILE A 49 -4.53 -1.81 2.45
N VAL A 50 -4.63 -2.27 1.21
CA VAL A 50 -4.23 -3.63 0.80
C VAL A 50 -3.17 -3.50 -0.28
N ALA A 51 -1.98 -4.03 -0.02
CA ALA A 51 -0.91 -4.09 -1.01
C ALA A 51 -0.82 -5.51 -1.59
N LEU A 52 -0.81 -5.62 -2.91
CA LEU A 52 -0.60 -6.87 -3.62
C LEU A 52 0.75 -6.81 -4.33
N SER A 53 1.45 -7.95 -4.36
CA SER A 53 2.79 -8.03 -4.90
C SER A 53 3.17 -9.45 -5.30
N VAL A 54 4.22 -9.57 -6.11
CA VAL A 54 5.01 -10.80 -6.20
C VAL A 54 5.78 -11.03 -4.88
N SER A 55 6.38 -12.21 -4.75
CA SER A 55 7.32 -12.53 -3.68
C SER A 55 8.43 -11.48 -3.56
N LEU A 56 8.64 -10.96 -2.36
CA LEU A 56 9.59 -9.88 -2.10
C LEU A 56 10.64 -10.32 -1.08
N ALA A 57 11.89 -9.91 -1.28
CA ALA A 57 12.94 -10.13 -0.28
C ALA A 57 12.71 -9.27 0.98
N ASN A 58 12.14 -8.07 0.81
CA ASN A 58 11.95 -7.04 1.84
C ASN A 58 10.47 -6.72 2.08
N ALA A 59 9.58 -7.73 2.02
CA ALA A 59 8.13 -7.53 2.21
C ALA A 59 7.76 -6.86 3.56
N ARG A 60 8.60 -7.07 4.58
CA ARG A 60 8.40 -6.48 5.91
C ARG A 60 8.47 -4.95 5.87
N ASP A 61 9.48 -4.40 5.21
CA ASP A 61 9.69 -2.95 5.15
C ASP A 61 8.54 -2.28 4.38
N LEU A 62 8.07 -2.91 3.31
CA LEU A 62 6.91 -2.46 2.54
C LEU A 62 5.61 -2.51 3.36
N GLY A 63 5.41 -3.56 4.17
CA GLY A 63 4.28 -3.66 5.08
C GLY A 63 4.30 -2.58 6.17
N GLU A 64 5.46 -2.37 6.80
CA GLU A 64 5.64 -1.34 7.82
C GLU A 64 5.41 0.09 7.24
N TRP A 65 5.83 0.35 6.00
CA TRP A 65 5.59 1.62 5.31
C TRP A 65 4.11 1.99 5.14
N ILE A 66 3.23 1.00 4.94
CA ILE A 66 1.78 1.21 4.84
C ILE A 66 1.03 0.98 6.16
N ASP A 67 1.75 0.89 7.29
CA ASP A 67 1.21 0.64 8.63
C ASP A 67 0.47 -0.72 8.74
N ALA A 68 0.94 -1.74 8.03
CA ALA A 68 0.46 -3.11 8.20
C ALA A 68 1.09 -3.75 9.44
N LYS A 69 0.28 -4.47 10.23
CA LYS A 69 0.79 -5.22 11.38
C LYS A 69 1.57 -6.43 10.90
N LYS A 70 2.55 -6.89 11.70
CA LYS A 70 3.38 -8.05 11.36
C LYS A 70 2.59 -9.32 10.99
N HIS A 71 1.44 -9.55 11.61
CA HIS A 71 0.58 -10.71 11.30
C HIS A 71 -0.30 -10.54 10.05
N ASP A 72 -0.35 -9.32 9.49
CA ASP A 72 -1.09 -9.00 8.26
C ASP A 72 -0.17 -8.98 7.02
N ILE A 73 1.13 -9.25 7.19
CA ILE A 73 2.11 -9.30 6.11
C ILE A 73 2.28 -10.74 5.65
N TYR A 74 1.67 -11.07 4.53
CA TYR A 74 1.78 -12.38 3.89
C TYR A 74 2.78 -12.31 2.73
N ASN A 75 3.91 -12.99 2.87
CA ASN A 75 4.95 -13.06 1.85
C ASN A 75 5.32 -14.52 1.58
N PHE A 76 5.10 -14.96 0.34
CA PHE A 76 5.22 -16.36 -0.04
C PHE A 76 6.42 -16.59 -0.97
N SER A 77 7.01 -17.78 -0.93
CA SER A 77 8.10 -18.15 -1.85
C SER A 77 7.60 -18.24 -3.30
N PRO A 78 8.38 -17.85 -4.32
CA PRO A 78 7.98 -18.02 -5.71
C PRO A 78 7.59 -19.45 -6.09
N HIS A 79 8.07 -20.45 -5.33
CA HIS A 79 7.82 -21.87 -5.54
C HIS A 79 6.41 -22.33 -5.11
N VAL A 80 5.65 -21.52 -4.38
CA VAL A 80 4.29 -21.89 -3.92
C VAL A 80 3.20 -21.52 -4.91
N ARG A 81 3.55 -21.37 -6.19
CA ARG A 81 2.58 -21.16 -7.26
C ARG A 81 1.74 -22.45 -7.41
N PRO A 82 0.39 -22.36 -7.38
CA PRO A 82 -0.49 -23.51 -7.58
C PRO A 82 -0.28 -24.23 -8.91
#